data_AF-A0A7Y2KYC1-F1
#
_entry.id   AF-A0A7Y2KYC1-F1
#
_cell.length_a   1.000
_cell.length_b   1.000
_cell.length_c   1.000
_cell.angle_alpha   90.00
_cell.angle_beta   90.00
_cell.angle_gamma   90.00
#
_symmetry.space_group_name_H-M   'P 1'
#
loop_
_entity.id
_entity.type
_entity.pdbx_description
1 polymer ?
#
loop_
_entity_poly.entity_id
_entity_poly.type
_entity_poly.pdbx_seq_one_letter_code
_entity_poly.pdbx_strand_id
1 'polypeptide(L)'
;MTLEQWLIDQSPSYERMESPPISIILNDEVIEAKRWHKVVFKPSDQVEIYREPKGTDPFSITYALFKGAQAVMKAMMPKMPGMPTTSTAQGNPLTEASAKGNKVKLGDTIRQIAGHQKVYPSYLAEPRTWFVSPREQWIEMLLYVSAGYLEIPINKIKVGETPLISLGADASVTIYPPGANVLGDTASMLWFNVGEVGASSSGAAGLELTVSSNITPSATASAYQFNGETISIPAGAGAFPTDWASGLVIRVLAYYEYTVIDGGAGRDIVQGPLEMLTPEEGMPIEVVGANGGLYVVNSYTPFAPAVPPTAGTASTLRGSGAPARYDFDVTPLSFTVSRGATTYPVTLDTATTDLAGLVSAFNNAKGAAPFIASASSGRLLITETSVFNGLPLTTSASTLFGTSPVSSTGTAESSGTPERPAQMTLNYEGGTPANGLALGTGLASIGPRGLRYRITAFGPAIMEVERLTSKGSADENWPGFKLLESVSGVINLDPSNLEGGYRG
;
A
#
# COMPACT_ATOMS: atom_id res chain seq x y z
N MET A 1 -81.12 12.70 11.39
CA MET A 1 -80.16 11.98 10.53
C MET A 1 -78.89 11.77 11.33
N THR A 2 -78.20 10.64 11.19
CA THR A 2 -76.91 10.44 11.87
C THR A 2 -75.80 11.19 11.14
N LEU A 3 -74.70 11.50 11.82
CA LEU A 3 -73.53 12.11 11.19
C LEU A 3 -72.99 11.26 10.05
N GLU A 4 -72.94 9.93 10.23
CA GLU A 4 -72.49 9.01 9.19
C GLU A 4 -73.43 8.95 7.99
N GLN A 5 -74.75 8.89 8.20
CA GLN A 5 -75.70 8.86 7.08
C GLN A 5 -75.59 10.14 6.24
N TRP A 6 -75.41 11.29 6.89
CA TRP A 6 -75.17 12.54 6.17
C TRP A 6 -73.87 12.49 5.34
N LEU A 7 -72.79 11.91 5.86
CA LEU A 7 -71.54 11.74 5.10
C LEU A 7 -71.70 10.83 3.88
N ILE A 8 -72.44 9.72 4.02
CA ILE A 8 -72.75 8.82 2.91
C ILE A 8 -73.51 9.56 1.81
N ASP A 9 -74.52 10.35 2.20
CA ASP A 9 -75.34 11.11 1.27
C ASP A 9 -74.54 12.21 0.53
N GLN A 10 -73.54 12.81 1.19
CA GLN A 10 -72.71 13.88 0.61
C GLN A 10 -71.48 13.37 -0.15
N SER A 11 -70.99 12.18 0.18
CA SER A 11 -69.74 11.62 -0.34
C SER A 11 -69.93 10.14 -0.69
N PRO A 12 -70.27 9.80 -1.96
CA PRO A 12 -70.49 8.41 -2.38
C PRO A 12 -69.29 7.47 -2.19
N SER A 13 -68.08 8.01 -2.06
CA SER A 13 -66.85 7.25 -1.75
C SER A 13 -66.58 7.13 -0.24
N TYR A 14 -67.52 7.53 0.63
CA TYR A 14 -67.37 7.38 2.06
C TYR A 14 -67.39 5.89 2.44
N GLU A 15 -66.38 5.47 3.19
CA GLU A 15 -66.34 4.17 3.85
C GLU A 15 -66.05 4.36 5.34
N ARG A 16 -66.61 3.48 6.18
CA ARG A 16 -66.33 3.52 7.60
C ARG A 16 -64.89 3.05 7.85
N MET A 17 -64.10 3.91 8.47
CA MET A 17 -62.71 3.65 8.82
C MET A 17 -62.52 3.77 10.33
N GLU A 18 -61.55 3.04 10.89
CA GLU A 18 -61.15 3.20 12.30
C GLU A 18 -60.55 4.58 12.57
N SER A 19 -59.84 5.14 11.57
CA SER A 19 -59.18 6.44 11.64
C SER A 19 -59.48 7.27 10.38
N PRO A 20 -60.69 7.83 10.23
CA PRO A 20 -61.08 8.59 9.05
C PRO A 20 -60.27 9.90 8.94
N PRO A 21 -60.00 10.43 7.73
CA PRO A 21 -59.19 11.64 7.51
C PRO A 21 -59.95 12.95 7.82
N ILE A 22 -60.97 12.88 8.68
CA ILE A 22 -61.78 14.02 9.10
C ILE A 22 -62.14 13.88 10.59
N SER A 23 -62.39 15.00 11.24
CA SER A 23 -62.95 15.09 12.58
C SER A 23 -64.28 15.84 12.54
N ILE A 24 -65.24 15.43 13.37
CA ILE A 24 -66.55 16.07 13.44
C ILE A 24 -66.78 16.60 14.86
N ILE A 25 -67.09 17.89 14.94
CA ILE A 25 -67.54 18.57 16.16
C ILE A 25 -69.03 18.82 16.02
N LEU A 26 -69.80 18.44 17.05
CA LEU A 26 -71.22 18.70 17.15
C LEU A 26 -71.45 19.56 18.40
N ASN A 27 -71.89 20.81 18.22
CA ASN A 27 -72.13 21.76 19.32
C ASN A 27 -70.94 21.84 20.29
N ASP A 28 -69.75 22.17 19.77
CA ASP A 28 -68.48 22.26 20.51
C ASP A 28 -67.95 20.95 21.12
N GLU A 29 -68.61 19.81 20.90
CA GLU A 29 -68.15 18.48 21.36
C GLU A 29 -67.58 17.64 20.21
N VAL A 30 -66.35 17.16 20.37
CA VAL A 30 -65.70 16.28 19.40
C VAL A 30 -66.34 14.88 19.47
N ILE A 31 -66.90 14.43 18.36
CA ILE A 31 -67.52 13.10 18.27
C ILE A 31 -66.50 12.09 17.75
N GLU A 32 -66.17 11.08 18.57
CA GLU A 32 -65.33 9.96 18.18
C GLU A 32 -65.84 9.28 16.89
N ALA A 33 -64.95 9.02 15.93
CA ALA A 33 -65.28 8.43 14.63
C ALA A 33 -66.17 7.17 14.73
N LYS A 34 -65.85 6.27 15.66
CA LYS A 34 -66.62 5.05 15.91
C LYS A 34 -68.06 5.29 16.35
N ARG A 35 -68.44 6.52 16.72
CA ARG A 35 -69.78 6.90 17.19
C ARG A 35 -70.61 7.66 16.14
N TRP A 36 -70.04 8.06 14.99
CA TRP A 36 -70.77 8.85 13.97
C TRP A 36 -72.07 8.18 13.46
N HIS A 37 -72.09 6.85 13.47
CA HIS A 37 -73.27 6.07 13.09
C HIS A 37 -74.40 6.05 14.13
N LYS A 38 -74.09 6.45 15.37
CA LYS A 38 -75.04 6.48 16.50
C LYS A 38 -75.47 7.91 16.85
N VAL A 39 -74.64 8.90 16.56
CA VAL A 39 -74.90 10.29 16.92
C VAL A 39 -75.81 10.93 15.88
N VAL A 40 -77.00 11.33 16.34
CA VAL A 40 -78.02 12.03 15.56
C VAL A 40 -77.91 13.51 15.83
N PHE A 41 -78.05 14.32 14.78
CA PHE A 41 -78.14 15.77 14.89
C PHE A 41 -79.44 16.28 14.23
N LYS A 42 -79.86 17.48 14.62
CA LYS A 42 -81.03 18.20 14.11
C LYS A 42 -80.60 19.50 13.41
N PRO A 43 -81.47 20.12 12.60
CA PRO A 43 -81.12 21.35 11.87
C PRO A 43 -80.68 22.54 12.73
N SER A 44 -81.00 22.54 14.03
CA SER A 44 -80.55 23.59 14.96
C SER A 44 -79.15 23.35 15.53
N ASP A 45 -78.55 22.20 15.28
CA ASP A 45 -77.21 21.87 15.79
C ASP A 45 -76.13 22.39 14.83
N GLN A 46 -75.00 22.78 15.41
CA GLN A 46 -73.81 23.19 14.67
C GLN A 46 -72.91 21.97 14.47
N VAL A 47 -72.77 21.55 13.21
CA VAL A 47 -71.85 20.49 12.79
C VAL A 47 -70.67 21.12 12.08
N GLU A 48 -69.48 20.91 12.61
CA GLU A 48 -68.23 21.35 12.01
C GLU A 48 -67.40 20.14 11.63
N ILE A 49 -66.90 20.12 10.39
CA ILE A 49 -66.11 19.01 9.86
C ILE A 49 -64.75 19.54 9.44
N TYR A 50 -63.72 19.01 10.07
CA TYR A 50 -62.34 19.40 9.84
C TYR A 50 -61.60 18.29 9.12
N ARG A 51 -60.82 18.61 8.08
CA ARG A 51 -59.93 17.64 7.42
C ARG A 51 -58.69 17.43 8.28
N GLU A 52 -58.32 16.18 8.50
CA GLU A 52 -57.13 15.80 9.25
C GLU A 52 -56.03 15.30 8.30
N PRO A 53 -54.87 15.97 8.21
CA PRO A 53 -53.72 15.43 7.50
C PRO A 53 -53.09 14.30 8.33
N LYS A 54 -53.21 13.04 7.88
CA LYS A 54 -52.61 11.87 8.57
C LYS A 54 -51.28 11.46 7.91
N GLY A 55 -50.21 11.40 8.70
CA GLY A 55 -48.83 11.04 8.36
C GLY A 55 -48.00 10.82 9.64
N THR A 56 -46.75 10.35 9.54
CA THR A 56 -45.87 9.84 10.64
C THR A 56 -45.48 10.86 11.74
N ASP A 57 -46.44 11.54 12.33
CA ASP A 57 -46.26 12.45 13.47
C ASP A 57 -47.38 12.18 14.50
N PRO A 58 -47.08 11.89 15.79
CA PRO A 58 -48.09 11.46 16.77
C PRO A 58 -49.08 12.55 17.18
N PHE A 59 -48.92 13.78 16.72
CA PHE A 59 -49.77 14.90 17.11
C PHE A 59 -51.01 15.02 16.22
N SER A 60 -51.91 14.05 16.37
CA SER A 60 -53.30 14.20 15.95
C SER A 60 -53.95 15.35 16.73
N ILE A 61 -54.73 16.17 16.01
CA ILE A 61 -55.38 17.43 16.42
C ILE A 61 -56.15 17.37 17.76
N THR A 62 -56.45 16.18 18.28
CA THR A 62 -57.07 15.93 19.59
C THR A 62 -56.39 16.65 20.75
N TYR A 63 -55.08 16.92 20.69
CA TYR A 63 -54.35 17.54 21.80
C TYR A 63 -54.37 19.08 21.81
N ALA A 64 -54.69 19.73 20.67
CA ALA A 64 -54.67 21.18 20.56
C ALA A 64 -55.88 21.87 21.23
N LEU A 65 -57.02 21.18 21.31
CA LEU A 65 -58.25 21.74 21.89
C LEU A 65 -58.29 21.64 23.43
N PHE A 66 -57.58 20.68 24.03
CA PHE A 66 -57.54 20.49 25.49
C PHE A 66 -56.47 21.32 26.22
N LYS A 67 -55.62 22.09 25.52
CA LYS A 67 -54.51 22.86 26.10
C LYS A 67 -54.63 24.38 26.02
N GLY A 68 -55.86 24.92 25.99
CA GLY A 68 -56.10 26.35 26.23
C GLY A 68 -55.54 26.88 27.56
N ALA A 69 -55.26 26.01 28.53
CA ALA A 69 -54.74 26.38 29.85
C ALA A 69 -53.20 26.45 29.98
N GLN A 70 -52.40 25.94 29.03
CA GLN A 70 -50.92 25.93 29.14
C GLN A 70 -50.19 27.01 28.31
N ALA A 71 -50.90 27.76 27.48
CA ALA A 71 -50.31 28.85 26.68
C ALA A 71 -49.81 30.03 27.54
N VAL A 72 -50.38 30.24 28.74
CA VAL A 72 -50.01 31.34 29.63
C VAL A 72 -48.63 31.14 30.26
N MET A 73 -48.18 29.90 30.46
CA MET A 73 -46.90 29.63 31.16
C MET A 73 -45.67 29.68 30.26
N LYS A 74 -45.83 29.53 28.93
CA LYS A 74 -44.72 29.61 27.95
C LYS A 74 -44.41 31.05 27.49
N ALA A 75 -45.30 31.99 27.75
CA ALA A 75 -45.09 33.42 27.46
C ALA A 75 -44.23 34.15 28.53
N MET A 76 -43.89 33.48 29.65
CA MET A 76 -43.12 34.04 30.78
C MET A 76 -41.73 33.39 30.99
N MET A 77 -41.16 32.73 29.97
CA MET A 77 -39.76 32.26 30.04
C MET A 77 -38.85 33.17 29.18
N PRO A 78 -37.77 33.76 29.73
CA PRO A 78 -36.82 34.55 28.95
C PRO A 78 -36.08 33.65 27.95
N LYS A 79 -35.84 34.15 26.73
CA LYS A 79 -35.02 33.46 25.72
C LYS A 79 -33.56 33.43 26.19
N MET A 80 -32.97 32.23 26.30
CA MET A 80 -31.53 32.10 26.48
C MET A 80 -30.81 32.57 25.20
N PRO A 81 -29.80 33.45 25.28
CA PRO A 81 -28.98 33.83 24.14
C PRO A 81 -28.13 32.63 23.68
N GLY A 82 -28.28 32.22 22.43
CA GLY A 82 -27.41 31.22 21.80
C GLY A 82 -26.03 31.81 21.51
N MET A 83 -24.99 31.04 21.83
CA MET A 83 -23.58 31.36 21.56
C MET A 83 -23.31 31.28 20.05
N PRO A 84 -22.54 32.21 19.45
CA PRO A 84 -22.25 32.20 18.02
C PRO A 84 -21.26 31.09 17.69
N THR A 85 -21.70 30.05 16.98
CA THR A 85 -20.81 29.09 16.32
C THR A 85 -20.25 29.73 15.05
N THR A 86 -18.94 29.97 15.04
CA THR A 86 -18.16 30.31 13.86
C THR A 86 -18.21 29.15 12.87
N SER A 87 -19.08 29.25 11.87
CA SER A 87 -19.11 28.33 10.73
C SER A 87 -17.90 28.63 9.83
N THR A 88 -16.86 27.82 9.95
CA THR A 88 -15.89 27.63 8.87
C THR A 88 -16.62 27.02 7.69
N ALA A 89 -16.48 27.64 6.51
CA ALA A 89 -17.04 27.14 5.27
C ALA A 89 -16.43 25.78 4.93
N GLN A 90 -17.17 24.72 5.19
CA GLN A 90 -16.89 23.37 4.72
C GLN A 90 -17.13 23.34 3.21
N GLY A 91 -16.14 22.87 2.44
CA GLY A 91 -16.27 22.67 1.00
C GLY A 91 -17.46 21.78 0.66
N ASN A 92 -18.09 22.04 -0.48
CA ASN A 92 -19.32 21.37 -0.91
C ASN A 92 -19.09 19.85 -0.93
N PRO A 93 -19.85 19.03 -0.18
CA PRO A 93 -19.71 17.58 -0.24
C PRO A 93 -20.04 17.08 -1.65
N LEU A 94 -19.39 15.99 -2.07
CA LEU A 94 -19.81 15.22 -3.23
C LEU A 94 -21.25 14.76 -2.96
N THR A 95 -22.21 15.37 -3.64
CA THR A 95 -23.63 15.10 -3.42
C THR A 95 -24.04 13.92 -4.28
N GLU A 96 -24.66 12.93 -3.65
CA GLU A 96 -25.39 11.86 -4.32
C GLU A 96 -26.46 12.44 -5.25
N ALA A 97 -26.87 11.66 -6.26
CA ALA A 97 -27.90 12.08 -7.21
C ALA A 97 -29.21 12.40 -6.46
N SER A 98 -29.55 13.69 -6.37
CA SER A 98 -30.72 14.17 -5.61
C SER A 98 -31.72 14.86 -6.53
N ALA A 99 -32.77 14.13 -6.93
CA ALA A 99 -33.98 14.71 -7.53
C ALA A 99 -35.15 14.56 -6.54
N LYS A 100 -35.85 15.66 -6.25
CA LYS A 100 -36.94 15.72 -5.27
C LYS A 100 -38.26 16.09 -5.92
N GLY A 101 -39.31 15.36 -5.57
CA GLY A 101 -40.71 15.63 -5.89
C GLY A 101 -41.54 15.92 -4.64
N ASN A 102 -42.77 16.38 -4.86
CA ASN A 102 -43.71 16.62 -3.76
C ASN A 102 -44.20 15.27 -3.19
N LYS A 103 -44.30 15.16 -1.86
CA LYS A 103 -44.95 14.01 -1.22
C LYS A 103 -46.45 14.28 -1.14
N VAL A 104 -47.26 13.29 -1.51
CA VAL A 104 -48.71 13.32 -1.34
C VAL A 104 -49.09 12.77 0.02
N LYS A 105 -50.07 13.38 0.68
CA LYS A 105 -50.67 12.85 1.91
C LYS A 105 -52.07 12.30 1.63
N LEU A 106 -52.48 11.34 2.44
CA LEU A 106 -53.85 10.85 2.40
C LEU A 106 -54.83 12.00 2.70
N GLY A 107 -55.79 12.23 1.79
CA GLY A 107 -56.78 13.31 1.90
C GLY A 107 -56.38 14.65 1.28
N ASP A 108 -55.18 14.76 0.71
CA ASP A 108 -54.75 15.95 -0.04
C ASP A 108 -55.62 16.18 -1.29
N THR A 109 -55.69 17.44 -1.74
CA THR A 109 -56.39 17.79 -2.96
C THR A 109 -55.68 17.22 -4.19
N ILE A 110 -56.45 16.59 -5.07
CA ILE A 110 -55.95 16.11 -6.37
C ILE A 110 -55.77 17.32 -7.29
N ARG A 111 -54.53 17.56 -7.74
CA ARG A 111 -54.21 18.70 -8.63
C ARG A 111 -54.93 18.55 -9.98
N GLN A 112 -55.65 19.60 -10.38
CA GLN A 112 -56.15 19.83 -11.72
C GLN A 112 -55.61 21.18 -12.19
N ILE A 113 -54.99 21.20 -13.38
CA ILE A 113 -54.36 22.41 -13.93
C ILE A 113 -55.27 23.01 -14.99
N ALA A 114 -55.54 24.31 -14.86
CA ALA A 114 -56.16 25.13 -15.88
C ALA A 114 -55.13 26.13 -16.43
N GLY A 115 -55.00 26.20 -17.76
CA GLY A 115 -54.05 27.10 -18.42
C GLY A 115 -52.59 26.66 -18.26
N HIS A 116 -51.67 27.63 -18.19
CA HIS A 116 -50.22 27.39 -18.15
C HIS A 116 -49.65 27.69 -16.77
N GLN A 117 -49.08 26.68 -16.10
CA GLN A 117 -48.53 26.80 -14.75
C GLN A 117 -47.20 26.05 -14.60
N LYS A 118 -46.26 26.60 -13.82
CA LYS A 118 -45.07 25.86 -13.35
C LYS A 118 -45.52 24.84 -12.30
N VAL A 119 -45.12 23.59 -12.47
CA VAL A 119 -45.53 22.48 -11.60
C VAL A 119 -44.29 21.76 -11.08
N TYR A 120 -44.30 21.46 -9.79
CA TYR A 120 -43.43 20.47 -9.19
C TYR A 120 -44.24 19.17 -9.03
N PRO A 121 -43.92 18.12 -9.80
CA PRO A 121 -44.68 16.88 -9.77
C PRO A 121 -44.65 16.21 -8.39
N SER A 122 -45.62 15.34 -8.13
CA SER A 122 -45.79 14.66 -6.85
C SER A 122 -45.51 13.16 -7.01
N TYR A 123 -44.85 12.52 -6.05
CA TYR A 123 -44.54 11.10 -6.14
C TYR A 123 -45.81 10.24 -6.14
N LEU A 124 -45.91 9.32 -7.09
CA LEU A 124 -46.94 8.26 -7.12
C LEU A 124 -46.45 6.96 -6.49
N ALA A 125 -45.15 6.71 -6.56
CA ALA A 125 -44.44 5.62 -5.89
C ALA A 125 -43.21 6.19 -5.18
N GLU A 126 -42.67 5.44 -4.21
CA GLU A 126 -41.42 5.84 -3.56
C GLU A 126 -40.28 5.89 -4.61
N PRO A 127 -39.47 6.97 -4.64
CA PRO A 127 -38.35 7.05 -5.55
C PRO A 127 -37.30 5.99 -5.19
N ARG A 128 -36.68 5.40 -6.20
CA ARG A 128 -35.64 4.37 -6.04
C ARG A 128 -34.29 4.94 -6.47
N THR A 129 -33.29 4.82 -5.61
CA THR A 129 -31.89 5.11 -5.95
C THR A 129 -31.07 3.83 -6.02
N TRP A 130 -30.13 3.76 -6.96
CA TRP A 130 -29.20 2.63 -7.06
C TRP A 130 -27.91 3.01 -7.78
N PHE A 131 -26.82 2.28 -7.51
CA PHE A 131 -25.52 2.50 -8.16
C PHE A 131 -25.34 1.54 -9.34
N VAL A 132 -25.07 2.07 -10.53
CA VAL A 132 -24.67 1.28 -11.71
C VAL A 132 -23.18 0.95 -11.65
N SER A 133 -22.39 1.87 -11.11
CA SER A 133 -20.94 1.72 -10.96
C SER A 133 -20.46 2.52 -9.72
N PRO A 134 -19.19 2.35 -9.28
CA PRO A 134 -18.66 3.06 -8.12
C PRO A 134 -18.72 4.60 -8.18
N ARG A 135 -19.00 5.18 -9.36
CA ARG A 135 -19.07 6.62 -9.58
C ARG A 135 -20.39 7.08 -10.22
N GLU A 136 -21.34 6.19 -10.37
CA GLU A 136 -22.57 6.45 -11.11
C GLU A 136 -23.79 5.94 -10.34
N GLN A 137 -24.67 6.87 -9.98
CA GLN A 137 -25.89 6.63 -9.23
C GLN A 137 -27.07 7.14 -10.02
N TRP A 138 -28.12 6.32 -10.11
CA TRP A 138 -29.36 6.65 -10.78
C TRP A 138 -30.50 6.80 -9.78
N ILE A 139 -31.45 7.68 -10.10
CA ILE A 139 -32.70 7.84 -9.38
C ILE A 139 -33.87 7.68 -10.34
N GLU A 140 -34.80 6.78 -10.00
CA GLU A 140 -36.02 6.52 -10.75
C GLU A 140 -37.23 7.08 -9.97
N MET A 141 -38.13 7.78 -10.67
CA MET A 141 -39.27 8.45 -10.05
C MET A 141 -40.52 8.32 -10.92
N LEU A 142 -41.61 7.79 -10.36
CA LEU A 142 -42.93 7.89 -10.96
C LEU A 142 -43.67 9.11 -10.39
N LEU A 143 -44.03 10.04 -11.27
CA LEU A 143 -44.47 11.39 -10.91
C LEU A 143 -45.87 11.73 -11.46
N TYR A 144 -46.72 12.27 -10.59
CA TYR A 144 -48.02 12.85 -10.88
C TYR A 144 -47.93 14.35 -11.17
N VAL A 145 -48.46 14.77 -12.32
CA VAL A 145 -48.51 16.18 -12.73
C VAL A 145 -49.90 16.77 -12.50
N SER A 146 -50.94 16.22 -13.12
CA SER A 146 -52.33 16.68 -13.03
C SER A 146 -53.31 15.57 -13.36
N ALA A 147 -54.56 15.74 -12.95
CA ALA A 147 -55.68 14.97 -13.44
C ALA A 147 -56.12 15.56 -14.78
N GLY A 148 -56.37 14.69 -15.76
CA GLY A 148 -56.71 15.07 -17.13
C GLY A 148 -55.50 15.21 -18.05
N TYR A 149 -55.79 15.49 -19.33
CA TYR A 149 -54.77 15.60 -20.38
C TYR A 149 -54.08 16.96 -20.31
N LEU A 150 -52.76 16.95 -20.43
CA LEU A 150 -51.93 18.13 -20.54
C LEU A 150 -51.00 18.02 -21.73
N GLU A 151 -50.76 19.14 -22.39
CA GLU A 151 -49.60 19.29 -23.25
C GLU A 151 -48.38 19.56 -22.37
N ILE A 152 -47.40 18.64 -22.38
CA ILE A 152 -46.15 18.76 -21.61
C ILE A 152 -44.99 18.80 -22.60
N PRO A 153 -44.53 19.99 -23.02
CA PRO A 153 -43.39 20.11 -23.91
C PRO A 153 -42.11 19.62 -23.24
N ILE A 154 -41.44 18.63 -23.83
CA ILE A 154 -40.20 18.02 -23.28
C ILE A 154 -39.11 19.08 -23.05
N ASN A 155 -39.01 20.09 -23.92
CA ASN A 155 -38.05 21.20 -23.80
C ASN A 155 -38.31 22.14 -22.61
N LYS A 156 -39.44 22.01 -21.91
CA LYS A 156 -39.77 22.77 -20.70
C LYS A 156 -39.55 21.96 -19.42
N ILE A 157 -39.21 20.68 -19.51
CA ILE A 157 -38.92 19.84 -18.35
C ILE A 157 -37.51 20.16 -17.84
N LYS A 158 -37.39 20.31 -16.51
CA LYS A 158 -36.14 20.63 -15.83
C LYS A 158 -35.94 19.76 -14.60
N VAL A 159 -34.67 19.49 -14.26
CA VAL A 159 -34.24 18.98 -12.96
C VAL A 159 -33.50 20.12 -12.26
N GLY A 160 -34.05 20.62 -11.15
CA GLY A 160 -33.63 21.92 -10.62
C GLY A 160 -33.89 23.03 -11.64
N GLU A 161 -32.86 23.80 -12.00
CA GLU A 161 -32.94 24.81 -13.07
C GLU A 161 -32.37 24.35 -14.42
N THR A 162 -31.81 23.14 -14.48
CA THR A 162 -31.19 22.55 -15.68
C THR A 162 -32.25 21.92 -16.59
N PRO A 163 -32.35 22.32 -17.87
CA PRO A 163 -33.22 21.65 -18.84
C PRO A 163 -32.87 20.16 -18.99
N LEU A 164 -33.88 19.29 -19.01
CA LEU A 164 -33.67 17.83 -19.08
C LEU A 164 -32.86 17.44 -20.33
N ILE A 165 -33.12 18.10 -21.46
CA ILE A 165 -32.40 17.88 -22.72
C ILE A 165 -30.89 18.16 -22.63
N SER A 166 -30.47 19.01 -21.69
CA SER A 166 -29.06 19.35 -21.49
C SER A 166 -28.30 18.26 -20.73
N LEU A 167 -29.01 17.31 -20.11
CA LEU A 167 -28.43 16.17 -19.39
C LEU A 167 -28.13 14.99 -20.34
N GLY A 168 -28.51 15.07 -21.62
CA GLY A 168 -28.15 14.08 -22.63
C GLY A 168 -28.59 12.66 -22.25
N ALA A 169 -27.63 11.72 -22.25
CA ALA A 169 -27.88 10.32 -21.91
C ALA A 169 -28.07 10.09 -20.39
N ASP A 170 -27.74 11.07 -19.55
CA ASP A 170 -27.77 10.96 -18.08
C ASP A 170 -29.17 11.25 -17.49
N ALA A 171 -30.18 11.47 -18.35
CA ALA A 171 -31.57 11.58 -17.94
C ALA A 171 -32.52 11.12 -19.05
N SER A 172 -33.60 10.45 -18.67
CA SER A 172 -34.69 10.09 -19.57
C SER A 172 -36.05 10.41 -18.94
N VAL A 173 -37.06 10.63 -19.78
CA VAL A 173 -38.43 10.87 -19.34
C VAL A 173 -39.41 10.23 -20.29
N THR A 174 -40.43 9.59 -19.71
CA THR A 174 -41.60 9.06 -20.42
C THR A 174 -42.84 9.74 -19.86
N ILE A 175 -43.70 10.28 -20.74
CA ILE A 175 -44.94 10.93 -20.34
C ILE A 175 -46.10 9.98 -20.59
N TYR A 176 -46.77 9.58 -19.51
CA TYR A 176 -47.93 8.71 -19.56
C TYR A 176 -49.22 9.55 -19.56
N PRO A 177 -50.07 9.48 -20.60
CA PRO A 177 -51.37 10.13 -20.57
C PRO A 177 -52.33 9.44 -19.59
N PRO A 178 -53.42 10.10 -19.16
CA PRO A 178 -54.44 9.47 -18.31
C PRO A 178 -54.94 8.13 -18.88
N GLY A 179 -54.90 7.09 -18.06
CA GLY A 179 -55.31 5.73 -18.45
C GLY A 179 -54.23 4.89 -19.14
N ALA A 180 -53.04 5.43 -19.38
CA ALA A 180 -51.93 4.66 -19.93
C ALA A 180 -51.43 3.59 -18.94
N ASN A 181 -51.03 2.45 -19.48
CA ASN A 181 -50.44 1.36 -18.72
C ASN A 181 -48.96 1.66 -18.42
N VAL A 182 -48.56 1.53 -17.16
CA VAL A 182 -47.18 1.68 -16.68
C VAL A 182 -46.53 0.35 -16.29
N LEU A 183 -47.19 -0.78 -16.55
CA LEU A 183 -46.64 -2.11 -16.30
C LEU A 183 -45.31 -2.29 -17.04
N GLY A 184 -44.28 -2.68 -16.30
CA GLY A 184 -42.92 -2.86 -16.80
C GLY A 184 -42.01 -1.64 -16.64
N ASP A 185 -42.55 -0.47 -16.26
CA ASP A 185 -41.74 0.66 -15.84
C ASP A 185 -41.25 0.44 -14.40
N THR A 186 -39.94 0.35 -14.21
CA THR A 186 -39.33 0.09 -12.90
C THR A 186 -39.60 1.20 -11.90
N ALA A 187 -39.84 2.43 -12.35
CA ALA A 187 -40.22 3.55 -11.48
C ALA A 187 -41.63 3.39 -10.89
N SER A 188 -42.48 2.54 -11.49
CA SER A 188 -43.83 2.24 -10.98
C SER A 188 -43.86 1.18 -9.88
N MET A 189 -42.73 0.48 -9.66
CA MET A 189 -42.63 -0.55 -8.63
C MET A 189 -42.59 0.07 -7.24
N LEU A 190 -43.39 -0.46 -6.31
CA LEU A 190 -43.32 -0.07 -4.90
C LEU A 190 -42.19 -0.84 -4.22
N TRP A 191 -41.12 -0.12 -3.91
CA TRP A 191 -40.00 -0.65 -3.12
C TRP A 191 -40.29 -0.44 -1.64
N PHE A 192 -40.53 -1.52 -0.91
CA PHE A 192 -40.70 -1.45 0.54
C PHE A 192 -39.34 -1.40 1.22
N ASN A 193 -39.02 -0.24 1.81
CA ASN A 193 -37.85 -0.10 2.65
C ASN A 193 -38.15 -0.66 4.04
N VAL A 194 -37.51 -1.77 4.42
CA VAL A 194 -37.71 -2.41 5.73
C VAL A 194 -37.13 -1.52 6.82
N GLY A 195 -37.98 -0.99 7.70
CA GLY A 195 -37.57 -0.07 8.78
C GLY A 195 -36.83 -0.70 9.95
N GLU A 196 -36.73 -2.04 9.99
CA GLU A 196 -36.05 -2.78 11.08
C GLU A 196 -34.52 -2.87 10.90
N VAL A 197 -33.99 -2.44 9.75
CA VAL A 197 -32.54 -2.31 9.52
C VAL A 197 -32.13 -0.88 9.89
N GLY A 198 -31.54 -0.71 11.08
CA GLY A 198 -31.11 0.59 11.60
C GLY A 198 -30.05 1.27 10.73
N ALA A 199 -30.00 2.60 10.82
CA ALA A 199 -29.05 3.43 10.09
C ALA A 199 -27.59 3.13 10.49
N SER A 200 -26.68 3.13 9.52
CA SER A 200 -25.24 3.27 9.81
C SER A 200 -24.97 4.63 10.47
N SER A 201 -23.81 4.81 11.11
CA SER A 201 -23.39 6.05 11.78
C SER A 201 -23.30 7.28 10.86
N SER A 202 -23.57 7.15 9.56
CA SER A 202 -23.68 8.22 8.56
C SER A 202 -25.11 8.48 8.05
N GLY A 203 -26.13 7.81 8.59
CA GLY A 203 -27.54 8.17 8.35
C GLY A 203 -28.17 7.63 7.06
N ALA A 204 -27.60 6.59 6.44
CA ALA A 204 -28.23 5.85 5.33
C ALA A 204 -28.53 4.39 5.73
N ALA A 205 -29.61 3.82 5.19
CA ALA A 205 -30.10 2.47 5.48
C ALA A 205 -29.27 1.38 4.78
N GLY A 206 -28.94 0.29 5.50
CA GLY A 206 -28.21 -0.89 4.99
C GLY A 206 -27.99 -1.95 6.09
N LEU A 207 -27.78 -3.22 5.71
CA LEU A 207 -27.48 -4.34 6.62
C LEU A 207 -26.15 -4.14 7.33
N GLU A 208 -26.10 -4.39 8.64
CA GLU A 208 -24.82 -4.44 9.37
C GLU A 208 -24.04 -5.69 8.97
N LEU A 209 -22.81 -5.47 8.50
CA LEU A 209 -21.90 -6.51 8.08
C LEU A 209 -21.05 -6.91 9.26
N THR A 210 -21.49 -7.92 9.99
CA THR A 210 -20.62 -8.51 10.99
C THR A 210 -19.76 -9.59 10.34
N VAL A 211 -18.54 -9.24 9.97
CA VAL A 211 -17.43 -10.20 10.03
C VAL A 211 -16.17 -9.48 10.52
N SER A 212 -15.86 -9.65 11.80
CA SER A 212 -14.49 -9.88 12.25
C SER A 212 -14.54 -10.52 13.63
N SER A 213 -14.03 -11.74 13.76
CA SER A 213 -13.32 -12.05 15.00
C SER A 213 -12.20 -11.03 15.08
N ASN A 214 -12.18 -10.20 16.13
CA ASN A 214 -11.08 -9.28 16.37
C ASN A 214 -9.80 -10.09 16.60
N ILE A 215 -9.06 -10.40 15.54
CA ILE A 215 -7.71 -10.96 15.65
C ILE A 215 -6.86 -9.89 16.32
N THR A 216 -6.11 -10.29 17.34
CA THR A 216 -5.24 -9.41 18.12
C THR A 216 -4.29 -8.66 17.17
N PRO A 217 -4.32 -7.32 17.13
CA PRO A 217 -3.65 -6.55 16.08
C PRO A 217 -2.14 -6.46 16.24
N SER A 218 -1.59 -6.78 17.41
CA SER A 218 -0.16 -6.62 17.71
C SER A 218 0.33 -7.72 18.63
N ALA A 219 1.52 -8.24 18.37
CA ALA A 219 2.24 -9.07 19.34
C ALA A 219 2.82 -8.19 20.45
N THR A 220 2.68 -8.62 21.70
CA THR A 220 3.23 -7.92 22.87
C THR A 220 4.26 -8.82 23.55
N ALA A 221 5.53 -8.50 23.35
CA ALA A 221 6.67 -9.13 24.03
C ALA A 221 7.70 -8.06 24.39
N SER A 222 8.49 -8.28 25.44
CA SER A 222 9.55 -7.36 25.85
C SER A 222 10.81 -7.46 24.99
N ALA A 223 10.95 -8.55 24.22
CA ALA A 223 12.05 -8.78 23.29
C ALA A 223 11.63 -9.77 22.20
N TYR A 224 12.24 -9.61 21.02
CA TYR A 224 12.16 -10.53 19.89
C TYR A 224 13.56 -10.92 19.43
N GLN A 225 13.70 -12.14 18.91
CA GLN A 225 14.88 -12.60 18.19
C GLN A 225 14.48 -12.91 16.75
N PHE A 226 15.19 -12.30 15.80
CA PHE A 226 15.04 -12.52 14.37
C PHE A 226 16.23 -13.35 13.90
N ASN A 227 15.99 -14.47 13.20
CA ASN A 227 17.06 -15.31 12.67
C ASN A 227 16.57 -16.16 11.50
N GLY A 228 17.08 -15.89 10.30
CA GLY A 228 16.61 -16.54 9.08
C GLY A 228 15.11 -16.30 8.89
N GLU A 229 14.36 -17.35 8.63
CA GLU A 229 12.89 -17.27 8.48
C GLU A 229 12.14 -17.29 9.82
N THR A 230 12.85 -17.31 10.95
CA THR A 230 12.24 -17.44 12.28
C THR A 230 12.18 -16.12 13.02
N ILE A 231 11.08 -15.95 13.76
CA ILE A 231 10.93 -14.91 14.78
C ILE A 231 10.53 -15.60 16.08
N SER A 232 11.36 -15.46 17.12
CA SER A 232 11.13 -16.07 18.43
C SER A 232 11.08 -15.05 19.55
N ILE A 233 10.37 -15.40 20.62
CA ILE A 233 10.30 -14.65 21.86
C ILE A 233 11.18 -15.39 22.90
N PRO A 234 12.24 -14.76 23.45
CA PRO A 234 13.07 -15.38 24.47
C PRO A 234 12.26 -15.79 25.70
N ALA A 235 12.74 -16.81 26.42
CA ALA A 235 12.07 -17.29 27.63
C ALA A 235 11.87 -16.16 28.66
N GLY A 236 10.63 -15.99 29.13
CA GLY A 236 10.26 -14.94 30.07
C GLY A 236 9.94 -13.57 29.44
N ALA A 237 10.05 -13.41 28.12
CA ALA A 237 9.77 -12.15 27.42
C ALA A 237 8.32 -12.01 26.91
N GLY A 238 7.48 -13.03 27.06
CA GLY A 238 6.08 -13.03 26.65
C GLY A 238 5.71 -14.23 25.77
N ALA A 239 4.64 -14.07 24.98
CA ALA A 239 4.18 -15.05 23.99
C ALA A 239 3.47 -14.32 22.84
N PHE A 240 3.44 -14.95 21.65
CA PHE A 240 2.63 -14.45 20.54
C PHE A 240 1.13 -14.56 20.88
N PRO A 241 0.27 -13.72 20.27
CA PRO A 241 -1.18 -13.80 20.48
C PRO A 241 -1.73 -15.20 20.16
N THR A 242 -2.59 -15.73 21.01
CA THR A 242 -3.11 -17.11 20.90
C THR A 242 -4.07 -17.32 19.73
N ASP A 243 -4.56 -16.22 19.15
CA ASP A 243 -5.45 -16.17 18.00
C ASP A 243 -4.70 -15.96 16.66
N TRP A 244 -3.36 -15.91 16.69
CA TRP A 244 -2.55 -15.94 15.47
C TRP A 244 -2.36 -17.38 14.98
N ALA A 245 -2.25 -17.53 13.66
CA ALA A 245 -2.07 -18.82 13.00
C ALA A 245 -1.27 -18.67 11.71
N SER A 246 -0.82 -19.81 11.16
CA SER A 246 -0.28 -19.90 9.80
C SER A 246 -1.26 -19.29 8.79
N GLY A 247 -0.72 -18.62 7.78
CA GLY A 247 -1.45 -17.92 6.73
C GLY A 247 -1.65 -16.42 6.97
N LEU A 248 -1.56 -15.94 8.22
CA LEU A 248 -1.67 -14.52 8.51
C LEU A 248 -0.48 -13.74 7.96
N VAL A 249 -0.76 -12.56 7.40
CA VAL A 249 0.24 -11.58 7.00
C VAL A 249 0.52 -10.64 8.18
N ILE A 250 1.77 -10.41 8.49
CA ILE A 250 2.20 -9.51 9.55
C ILE A 250 3.12 -8.46 8.96
N ARG A 251 3.07 -7.27 9.54
CA ARG A 251 4.06 -6.23 9.33
C ARG A 251 5.11 -6.34 10.43
N VAL A 252 6.37 -6.51 10.03
CA VAL A 252 7.50 -6.69 10.94
C VAL A 252 8.46 -5.53 10.80
N LEU A 253 8.75 -4.84 11.91
CA LEU A 253 9.78 -3.82 12.01
C LEU A 253 10.96 -4.40 12.80
N ALA A 254 11.98 -4.87 12.07
CA ALA A 254 13.25 -5.33 12.65
C ALA A 254 14.30 -4.24 12.42
N TYR A 255 14.67 -3.54 13.51
CA TYR A 255 15.56 -2.39 13.44
C TYR A 255 17.03 -2.82 13.47
N TYR A 256 17.71 -2.68 12.33
CA TYR A 256 19.15 -2.87 12.20
C TYR A 256 19.87 -1.53 12.13
N GLU A 257 21.16 -1.56 12.41
CA GLU A 257 22.02 -0.40 12.24
C GLU A 257 22.35 -0.19 10.76
N TYR A 258 22.09 1.02 10.27
CA TYR A 258 22.47 1.49 8.95
C TYR A 258 23.27 2.79 9.07
N THR A 259 24.25 2.95 8.20
CA THR A 259 25.04 4.18 8.09
C THR A 259 24.77 4.82 6.74
N VAL A 260 24.42 6.10 6.76
CA VAL A 260 24.25 6.91 5.56
C VAL A 260 25.44 7.85 5.40
N ILE A 261 26.06 7.79 4.23
CA ILE A 261 27.23 8.59 3.86
C ILE A 261 26.85 9.52 2.72
N ASP A 262 27.30 10.77 2.81
CA ASP A 262 27.08 11.81 1.79
C ASP A 262 27.68 11.38 0.45
N GLY A 263 26.83 11.30 -0.58
CA GLY A 263 27.24 11.02 -1.95
C GLY A 263 27.55 12.26 -2.79
N GLY A 264 27.56 13.43 -2.17
CA GLY A 264 27.69 14.74 -2.81
C GLY A 264 26.46 15.08 -3.66
N ALA A 265 26.69 15.63 -4.85
CA ALA A 265 25.60 15.97 -5.77
C ALA A 265 24.84 14.74 -6.32
N GLY A 266 25.38 13.53 -6.11
CA GLY A 266 24.85 12.26 -6.59
C GLY A 266 23.73 11.71 -5.71
N ARG A 267 23.93 10.50 -5.17
CA ARG A 267 23.02 9.81 -4.23
C ARG A 267 23.78 9.47 -2.97
N ASP A 268 23.14 9.66 -1.83
CA ASP A 268 23.68 9.17 -0.57
C ASP A 268 23.83 7.66 -0.58
N ILE A 269 24.83 7.18 0.15
CA ILE A 269 25.21 5.77 0.19
C ILE A 269 24.73 5.20 1.51
N VAL A 270 23.83 4.22 1.42
CA VAL A 270 23.37 3.43 2.58
C VAL A 270 24.28 2.22 2.73
N GLN A 271 24.79 2.00 3.94
CA GLN A 271 25.57 0.83 4.34
C GLN A 271 24.89 0.15 5.53
N GLY A 272 25.09 -1.16 5.68
CA GLY A 272 24.48 -1.97 6.74
C GLY A 272 24.32 -3.42 6.29
N PRO A 273 23.48 -4.22 6.96
CA PRO A 273 23.20 -5.61 6.59
C PRO A 273 22.28 -5.71 5.36
N LEU A 274 22.68 -5.09 4.25
CA LEU A 274 21.88 -4.96 3.04
C LEU A 274 21.64 -6.29 2.33
N GLU A 275 22.50 -7.29 2.56
CA GLU A 275 22.34 -8.63 2.01
C GLU A 275 21.00 -9.28 2.36
N MET A 276 20.44 -9.00 3.55
CA MET A 276 19.14 -9.55 3.96
C MET A 276 17.96 -9.02 3.13
N LEU A 277 18.17 -7.91 2.41
CA LEU A 277 17.16 -7.28 1.57
C LEU A 277 17.09 -7.93 0.18
N THR A 278 18.17 -8.59 -0.26
CA THR A 278 18.39 -8.98 -1.67
C THR A 278 18.06 -7.81 -2.62
N PRO A 279 18.75 -6.65 -2.51
CA PRO A 279 18.36 -5.47 -3.27
C PRO A 279 18.60 -5.66 -4.77
N GLU A 280 17.59 -5.31 -5.56
CA GLU A 280 17.67 -5.27 -7.02
C GLU A 280 17.38 -3.85 -7.53
N GLU A 281 18.02 -3.44 -8.62
CA GLU A 281 17.73 -2.15 -9.24
C GLU A 281 16.25 -2.06 -9.64
N GLY A 282 15.59 -0.97 -9.26
CA GLY A 282 14.16 -0.77 -9.45
C GLY A 282 13.27 -1.35 -8.34
N MET A 283 13.81 -2.05 -7.35
CA MET A 283 13.05 -2.60 -6.23
C MET A 283 12.41 -1.50 -5.37
N PRO A 284 11.07 -1.45 -5.22
CA PRO A 284 10.41 -0.52 -4.33
C PRO A 284 10.54 -0.96 -2.88
N ILE A 285 11.12 -0.09 -2.05
CA ILE A 285 11.37 -0.35 -0.63
C ILE A 285 10.66 0.67 0.26
N GLU A 286 10.52 0.30 1.52
CA GLU A 286 10.12 1.17 2.61
C GLU A 286 11.24 1.21 3.65
N VAL A 287 11.53 2.41 4.14
CA VAL A 287 12.45 2.66 5.25
C VAL A 287 11.63 3.18 6.42
N VAL A 288 11.79 2.59 7.60
CA VAL A 288 11.23 3.07 8.86
C VAL A 288 12.38 3.39 9.80
N GLY A 289 12.47 4.62 10.29
CA GLY A 289 13.58 5.11 11.11
C GLY A 289 13.84 6.59 10.84
N ALA A 290 15.08 7.06 11.10
CA ALA A 290 15.45 8.46 10.90
C ALA A 290 15.28 8.95 9.45
N ASN A 291 15.49 8.06 8.48
CA ASN A 291 15.28 8.29 7.04
C ASN A 291 13.97 7.68 6.54
N GLY A 292 12.91 7.80 7.34
CA GLY A 292 11.62 7.16 7.07
C GLY A 292 11.00 7.63 5.74
N GLY A 293 10.60 6.70 4.89
CA GLY A 293 10.02 7.03 3.58
C GLY A 293 9.93 5.86 2.61
N LEU A 294 9.42 6.16 1.43
CA LEU A 294 9.29 5.24 0.31
C LEU A 294 10.34 5.55 -0.76
N TYR A 295 11.07 4.53 -1.19
CA TYR A 295 12.20 4.68 -2.10
C TYR A 295 12.23 3.57 -3.15
N VAL A 296 13.06 3.76 -4.16
CA VAL A 296 13.39 2.74 -5.17
C VAL A 296 14.89 2.51 -5.14
N VAL A 297 15.32 1.25 -5.10
CA VAL A 297 16.74 0.89 -5.16
C VAL A 297 17.30 1.31 -6.52
N ASN A 298 18.37 2.11 -6.50
CA ASN A 298 19.06 2.56 -7.70
C ASN A 298 20.25 1.67 -8.02
N SER A 299 21.06 1.32 -7.01
CA SER A 299 22.17 0.39 -7.21
C SER A 299 22.48 -0.34 -5.90
N TYR A 300 23.07 -1.53 -6.05
CA TYR A 300 23.58 -2.33 -4.96
C TYR A 300 24.96 -2.86 -5.30
N THR A 301 25.89 -2.69 -4.36
CA THR A 301 27.21 -3.30 -4.40
C THR A 301 27.33 -4.25 -3.21
N PRO A 302 27.56 -5.56 -3.43
CA PRO A 302 27.64 -6.53 -2.34
C PRO A 302 28.91 -6.33 -1.51
N PHE A 303 28.83 -6.81 -0.28
CA PHE A 303 29.97 -6.96 0.61
C PHE A 303 31.10 -7.73 -0.08
N ALA A 304 32.35 -7.28 0.09
CA ALA A 304 33.53 -8.02 -0.30
C ALA A 304 34.53 -8.05 0.86
N PRO A 305 34.95 -9.24 1.33
CA PRO A 305 35.93 -9.34 2.41
C PRO A 305 37.30 -8.83 1.94
N ALA A 306 38.14 -8.43 2.90
CA ALA A 306 39.53 -8.12 2.61
C ALA A 306 40.26 -9.37 2.07
N VAL A 307 41.06 -9.19 1.02
CA VAL A 307 41.97 -10.21 0.51
C VAL A 307 43.38 -9.81 0.94
N PRO A 308 44.08 -10.58 1.78
CA PRO A 308 45.44 -10.25 2.20
C PRO A 308 46.42 -10.24 1.01
N PRO A 309 47.43 -9.35 1.02
CA PRO A 309 48.52 -9.43 0.06
C PRO A 309 49.28 -10.74 0.20
N THR A 310 49.72 -11.30 -0.92
CA THR A 310 50.58 -12.49 -0.95
C THR A 310 52.00 -12.08 -1.31
N ALA A 311 52.99 -12.57 -0.55
CA ALA A 311 54.40 -12.26 -0.77
C ALA A 311 55.02 -12.90 -2.04
N GLY A 312 54.23 -13.62 -2.85
CA GLY A 312 54.69 -14.33 -4.03
C GLY A 312 55.73 -15.42 -3.72
N THR A 313 56.20 -16.10 -4.75
CA THR A 313 57.35 -17.02 -4.66
C THR A 313 58.23 -16.86 -5.90
N ALA A 314 59.54 -17.00 -5.73
CA ALA A 314 60.51 -16.80 -6.81
C ALA A 314 60.40 -17.88 -7.88
N SER A 315 60.43 -17.49 -9.15
CA SER A 315 60.67 -18.41 -10.25
C SER A 315 62.13 -18.83 -10.27
N THR A 316 62.42 -20.09 -10.61
CA THR A 316 63.78 -20.61 -10.67
C THR A 316 64.07 -21.34 -11.97
N LEU A 317 65.33 -21.33 -12.38
CA LEU A 317 65.84 -22.07 -13.54
C LEU A 317 67.12 -22.79 -13.11
N ARG A 318 67.05 -24.12 -13.07
CA ARG A 318 68.17 -24.98 -12.65
C ARG A 318 68.78 -25.70 -13.84
N GLY A 319 70.11 -25.65 -13.93
CA GLY A 319 70.85 -26.43 -14.91
C GLY A 319 70.58 -27.93 -14.78
N SER A 320 70.48 -28.61 -15.92
CA SER A 320 70.37 -30.06 -16.02
C SER A 320 71.70 -30.80 -15.82
N GLY A 321 72.82 -30.10 -16.05
CA GLY A 321 74.18 -30.59 -15.83
C GLY A 321 75.08 -29.49 -15.27
N ALA A 322 76.35 -29.83 -14.99
CA ALA A 322 77.39 -28.85 -14.69
C ALA A 322 77.75 -28.03 -15.95
N PRO A 323 78.25 -26.79 -15.80
CA PRO A 323 78.78 -26.03 -16.93
C PRO A 323 79.85 -26.82 -17.69
N ALA A 324 79.80 -26.79 -19.03
CA ALA A 324 80.73 -27.57 -19.86
C ALA A 324 82.14 -26.96 -19.92
N ARG A 325 82.29 -25.67 -19.58
CA ARG A 325 83.58 -24.95 -19.56
C ARG A 325 83.50 -23.68 -18.71
N TYR A 326 84.66 -23.05 -18.48
CA TYR A 326 84.83 -21.86 -17.63
C TYR A 326 85.75 -20.76 -18.25
N ASP A 327 86.34 -21.02 -19.42
CA ASP A 327 87.33 -20.18 -20.13
C ASP A 327 86.69 -19.15 -21.08
N PHE A 328 85.94 -18.19 -20.51
CA PHE A 328 85.21 -17.19 -21.31
C PHE A 328 86.06 -16.01 -21.80
N ASP A 329 87.29 -15.85 -21.30
CA ASP A 329 88.27 -14.88 -21.79
C ASP A 329 88.87 -15.27 -23.15
N VAL A 330 88.94 -16.57 -23.46
CA VAL A 330 89.45 -17.08 -24.75
C VAL A 330 88.35 -17.11 -25.80
N THR A 331 87.15 -17.56 -25.41
CA THR A 331 85.96 -17.56 -26.27
C THR A 331 84.80 -17.00 -25.48
N PRO A 332 84.36 -15.76 -25.71
CA PRO A 332 83.21 -15.21 -25.00
C PRO A 332 81.93 -16.01 -25.27
N LEU A 333 81.01 -16.04 -24.30
CA LEU A 333 79.69 -16.66 -24.43
C LEU A 333 78.59 -15.61 -24.22
N SER A 334 77.83 -15.32 -25.28
CA SER A 334 76.62 -14.48 -25.21
C SER A 334 75.37 -15.34 -25.31
N PHE A 335 74.41 -15.12 -24.43
CA PHE A 335 73.13 -15.80 -24.40
C PHE A 335 72.05 -14.94 -23.75
N THR A 336 70.82 -15.45 -23.71
CA THR A 336 69.69 -14.78 -23.04
C THR A 336 69.11 -15.66 -21.95
N VAL A 337 68.72 -15.03 -20.85
CA VAL A 337 67.75 -15.60 -19.89
C VAL A 337 66.47 -14.81 -20.05
N SER A 338 65.37 -15.49 -20.30
CA SER A 338 64.05 -14.87 -20.46
C SER A 338 63.23 -15.05 -19.21
N ARG A 339 62.49 -14.01 -18.80
CA ARG A 339 61.40 -14.09 -17.82
C ARG A 339 60.09 -13.84 -18.56
N GLY A 340 59.30 -14.89 -18.78
CA GLY A 340 58.18 -14.82 -19.72
C GLY A 340 58.64 -14.36 -21.10
N ALA A 341 58.07 -13.27 -21.62
CA ALA A 341 58.45 -12.70 -22.91
C ALA A 341 59.65 -11.73 -22.86
N THR A 342 60.07 -11.27 -21.67
CA THR A 342 61.16 -10.31 -21.53
C THR A 342 62.50 -11.04 -21.54
N THR A 343 63.41 -10.64 -22.42
CA THR A 343 64.74 -11.24 -22.56
C THR A 343 65.80 -10.38 -21.86
N TYR A 344 66.72 -11.03 -21.15
CA TYR A 344 67.86 -10.39 -20.49
C TYR A 344 69.16 -10.99 -21.09
N PRO A 345 69.90 -10.22 -21.90
CA PRO A 345 71.16 -10.68 -22.46
C PRO A 345 72.23 -10.79 -21.36
N VAL A 346 73.05 -11.84 -21.45
CA VAL A 346 74.21 -12.08 -20.58
C VAL A 346 75.39 -12.41 -21.48
N THR A 347 76.51 -11.70 -21.29
CA THR A 347 77.76 -11.96 -21.99
C THR A 347 78.85 -12.25 -20.96
N LEU A 348 79.44 -13.44 -21.04
CA LEU A 348 80.61 -13.81 -20.25
C LEU A 348 81.84 -13.69 -21.14
N ASP A 349 82.82 -12.90 -20.72
CA ASP A 349 84.05 -12.58 -21.46
C ASP A 349 85.31 -12.57 -20.57
N THR A 350 85.18 -13.07 -19.34
CA THR A 350 86.24 -13.11 -18.33
C THR A 350 86.52 -14.56 -17.89
N ALA A 351 87.78 -14.85 -17.56
CA ALA A 351 88.19 -16.16 -17.10
C ALA A 351 87.48 -16.50 -15.78
N THR A 352 86.84 -17.67 -15.73
CA THR A 352 86.34 -18.26 -14.49
C THR A 352 87.07 -19.59 -14.28
N THR A 353 87.39 -19.95 -13.03
CA THR A 353 88.15 -21.18 -12.73
C THR A 353 87.29 -22.28 -12.16
N ASP A 354 86.11 -21.93 -11.66
CA ASP A 354 85.15 -22.84 -11.03
C ASP A 354 83.72 -22.28 -11.09
N LEU A 355 82.78 -23.03 -10.52
CA LEU A 355 81.37 -22.63 -10.44
C LEU A 355 81.15 -21.36 -9.63
N ALA A 356 81.98 -21.07 -8.62
CA ALA A 356 81.86 -19.86 -7.82
C ALA A 356 82.28 -18.61 -8.61
N GLY A 357 83.37 -18.72 -9.38
CA GLY A 357 83.81 -17.74 -10.35
C GLY A 357 82.76 -17.50 -11.43
N LEU A 358 82.14 -18.56 -11.96
CA LEU A 358 81.05 -18.45 -12.93
C LEU A 358 79.82 -17.74 -12.35
N VAL A 359 79.41 -18.09 -11.12
CA VAL A 359 78.29 -17.41 -10.44
C VAL A 359 78.59 -15.91 -10.29
N SER A 360 79.83 -15.56 -9.94
CA SER A 360 80.26 -14.16 -9.82
C SER A 360 80.25 -13.44 -11.17
N ALA A 361 80.82 -14.05 -12.20
CA ALA A 361 80.83 -13.50 -13.56
C ALA A 361 79.41 -13.33 -14.12
N PHE A 362 78.52 -14.30 -13.92
CA PHE A 362 77.11 -14.21 -14.33
C PHE A 362 76.41 -13.05 -13.61
N ASN A 363 76.56 -12.93 -12.29
CA ASN A 363 75.91 -11.88 -11.51
C ASN A 363 76.41 -10.47 -11.87
N ASN A 364 77.64 -10.35 -12.37
CA ASN A 364 78.16 -9.11 -12.95
C ASN A 364 77.59 -8.86 -14.36
N ALA A 365 77.55 -9.90 -15.20
CA ALA A 365 77.14 -9.80 -16.60
C ALA A 365 75.63 -9.60 -16.81
N LYS A 366 74.79 -10.04 -15.86
CA LYS A 366 73.32 -9.95 -15.97
C LYS A 366 72.77 -8.51 -15.87
N GLY A 367 73.60 -7.54 -15.45
CA GLY A 367 73.17 -6.15 -15.22
C GLY A 367 71.95 -6.05 -14.29
N ALA A 368 70.96 -5.25 -14.71
CA ALA A 368 69.72 -5.00 -13.97
C ALA A 368 68.68 -6.14 -14.04
N ALA A 369 69.05 -7.32 -14.55
CA ALA A 369 68.13 -8.44 -14.62
C ALA A 369 67.62 -8.85 -13.21
N PRO A 370 66.31 -9.10 -13.06
CA PRO A 370 65.64 -9.33 -11.78
C PRO A 370 65.77 -10.79 -11.33
N PHE A 371 66.97 -11.32 -11.39
CA PHE A 371 67.33 -12.64 -10.89
C PHE A 371 68.79 -12.65 -10.50
N ILE A 372 69.18 -13.64 -9.69
CA ILE A 372 70.57 -13.89 -9.30
C ILE A 372 70.95 -15.33 -9.64
N ALA A 373 72.22 -15.53 -10.01
CA ALA A 373 72.82 -16.84 -10.10
C ALA A 373 73.34 -17.30 -8.73
N SER A 374 73.26 -18.61 -8.50
CA SER A 374 73.83 -19.31 -7.36
C SER A 374 74.29 -20.71 -7.78
N ALA A 375 75.08 -21.36 -6.93
CA ALA A 375 75.49 -22.75 -7.10
C ALA A 375 74.56 -23.68 -6.31
N SER A 376 74.02 -24.72 -6.94
CA SER A 376 73.17 -25.72 -6.28
C SER A 376 73.49 -27.12 -6.77
N SER A 377 74.09 -27.94 -5.90
CA SER A 377 74.56 -29.31 -6.19
C SER A 377 75.49 -29.37 -7.44
N GLY A 378 76.45 -28.46 -7.53
CA GLY A 378 77.41 -28.41 -8.64
C GLY A 378 76.84 -27.88 -9.97
N ARG A 379 75.66 -27.25 -9.95
CA ARG A 379 75.00 -26.68 -11.13
C ARG A 379 74.63 -25.23 -10.90
N LEU A 380 74.46 -24.49 -12.00
CA LEU A 380 73.95 -23.13 -11.96
C LEU A 380 72.44 -23.15 -11.63
N LEU A 381 72.03 -22.33 -10.68
CA LEU A 381 70.64 -22.06 -10.32
C LEU A 381 70.39 -20.56 -10.45
N ILE A 382 69.47 -20.18 -11.31
CA ILE A 382 68.98 -18.81 -11.40
C ILE A 382 67.71 -18.71 -10.56
N THR A 383 67.64 -17.70 -9.70
CA THR A 383 66.49 -17.44 -8.84
C THR A 383 66.04 -16.01 -9.08
N GLU A 384 64.76 -15.84 -9.43
CA GLU A 384 64.12 -14.53 -9.53
C GLU A 384 64.28 -13.75 -8.22
N THR A 385 64.52 -12.45 -8.34
CA THR A 385 64.56 -11.52 -7.21
C THR A 385 63.33 -10.62 -7.29
N SER A 386 62.81 -10.20 -6.14
CA SER A 386 61.58 -9.40 -6.03
C SER A 386 61.58 -8.18 -6.96
N VAL A 387 60.41 -7.72 -7.46
CA VAL A 387 59.04 -8.22 -7.24
C VAL A 387 58.77 -9.49 -8.06
N PHE A 388 58.24 -10.55 -7.43
CA PHE A 388 57.93 -11.81 -8.12
C PHE A 388 56.71 -11.65 -9.03
N ASN A 389 56.84 -12.06 -10.30
CA ASN A 389 55.76 -11.93 -11.30
C ASN A 389 55.09 -13.26 -11.66
N GLY A 390 55.55 -14.38 -11.09
CA GLY A 390 55.03 -15.70 -11.43
C GLY A 390 55.24 -16.09 -12.89
N LEU A 391 56.34 -15.64 -13.50
CA LEU A 391 56.69 -15.92 -14.90
C LEU A 391 57.90 -16.86 -14.98
N PRO A 392 57.89 -17.85 -15.89
CA PRO A 392 58.98 -18.82 -15.98
C PRO A 392 60.29 -18.16 -16.38
N LEU A 393 61.38 -18.63 -15.78
CA LEU A 393 62.74 -18.33 -16.24
C LEU A 393 63.18 -19.39 -17.25
N THR A 394 63.64 -18.99 -18.43
CA THR A 394 64.06 -19.91 -19.51
C THR A 394 65.34 -19.45 -20.17
N THR A 395 66.09 -20.37 -20.78
CA THR A 395 67.29 -20.08 -21.56
C THR A 395 67.57 -21.20 -22.55
N SER A 396 68.28 -20.90 -23.63
CA SER A 396 68.81 -21.88 -24.59
C SER A 396 70.32 -22.15 -24.42
N ALA A 397 70.96 -21.57 -23.38
CA ALA A 397 72.40 -21.67 -23.15
C ALA A 397 72.85 -23.04 -22.59
N SER A 398 72.91 -24.04 -23.47
CA SER A 398 73.27 -25.41 -23.10
C SER A 398 74.68 -25.55 -22.51
N THR A 399 75.62 -24.67 -22.88
CA THR A 399 76.97 -24.61 -22.31
C THR A 399 76.98 -24.43 -20.79
N LEU A 400 76.02 -23.68 -20.24
CA LEU A 400 75.92 -23.38 -18.80
C LEU A 400 74.85 -24.20 -18.09
N PHE A 401 73.75 -24.52 -18.78
CA PHE A 401 72.54 -25.10 -18.20
C PHE A 401 72.26 -26.55 -18.63
N GLY A 402 73.11 -27.14 -19.47
CA GLY A 402 72.90 -28.46 -20.07
C GLY A 402 71.75 -28.49 -21.08
N THR A 403 71.36 -29.68 -21.54
CA THR A 403 70.41 -29.85 -22.65
C THR A 403 68.94 -29.77 -22.25
N SER A 404 68.61 -29.88 -20.95
CA SER A 404 67.21 -29.92 -20.48
C SER A 404 67.03 -29.24 -19.12
N PRO A 405 67.37 -27.95 -18.97
CA PRO A 405 67.24 -27.25 -17.70
C PRO A 405 65.81 -27.24 -17.19
N VAL A 406 65.66 -27.27 -15.86
CA VAL A 406 64.36 -27.34 -15.20
C VAL A 406 63.95 -25.94 -14.79
N SER A 407 62.86 -25.45 -15.35
CA SER A 407 62.20 -24.21 -14.93
C SER A 407 61.09 -24.52 -13.93
N SER A 408 61.08 -23.85 -12.78
CA SER A 408 59.99 -23.90 -11.81
C SER A 408 59.42 -22.50 -11.67
N THR A 409 58.21 -22.30 -12.19
CA THR A 409 57.52 -21.01 -12.14
C THR A 409 57.04 -20.74 -10.70
N GLY A 410 57.37 -19.57 -10.19
CA GLY A 410 56.88 -19.10 -8.90
C GLY A 410 55.46 -18.51 -8.98
N THR A 411 55.04 -17.84 -7.93
CA THR A 411 53.75 -17.13 -7.86
C THR A 411 53.99 -15.63 -7.78
N ALA A 412 53.12 -14.85 -8.43
CA ALA A 412 53.22 -13.41 -8.38
C ALA A 412 52.93 -12.88 -6.96
N GLU A 413 53.57 -11.77 -6.61
CA GLU A 413 53.15 -10.97 -5.46
C GLU A 413 51.76 -10.37 -5.74
N SER A 414 50.92 -10.22 -4.72
CA SER A 414 49.64 -9.50 -4.83
C SER A 414 49.55 -8.41 -3.78
N SER A 415 48.94 -7.28 -4.15
CA SER A 415 48.76 -6.13 -3.25
C SER A 415 47.62 -6.31 -2.24
N GLY A 416 46.89 -7.42 -2.30
CA GLY A 416 45.64 -7.59 -1.58
C GLY A 416 44.57 -6.60 -2.01
N THR A 417 43.38 -6.72 -1.41
CA THR A 417 42.29 -5.74 -1.54
C THR A 417 41.71 -5.45 -0.16
N PRO A 418 41.39 -4.18 0.16
CA PRO A 418 40.72 -3.87 1.42
C PRO A 418 39.29 -4.44 1.44
N GLU A 419 38.74 -4.57 2.64
CA GLU A 419 37.33 -4.88 2.83
C GLU A 419 36.46 -3.77 2.21
N ARG A 420 35.37 -4.18 1.56
CA ARG A 420 34.36 -3.27 1.03
C ARG A 420 33.00 -3.60 1.67
N PRO A 421 32.42 -2.70 2.48
CA PRO A 421 31.09 -2.92 3.01
C PRO A 421 30.05 -2.95 1.88
N ALA A 422 28.93 -3.64 2.12
CA ALA A 422 27.80 -3.58 1.21
C ALA A 422 27.28 -2.13 1.12
N GLN A 423 26.93 -1.70 -0.10
CA GLN A 423 26.45 -0.35 -0.37
C GLN A 423 25.19 -0.39 -1.22
N MET A 424 24.23 0.47 -0.89
CA MET A 424 23.01 0.67 -1.67
C MET A 424 22.76 2.16 -1.87
N THR A 425 22.36 2.54 -3.07
CA THR A 425 21.89 3.91 -3.36
C THR A 425 20.42 3.90 -3.73
N LEU A 426 19.73 5.00 -3.47
CA LEU A 426 18.28 5.09 -3.59
C LEU A 426 17.85 6.24 -4.52
N ASN A 427 16.67 6.08 -5.10
CA ASN A 427 15.87 7.15 -5.68
C ASN A 427 14.63 7.39 -4.81
N TYR A 428 14.15 8.64 -4.78
CA TYR A 428 12.78 8.92 -4.34
C TYR A 428 11.77 8.30 -5.32
N GLU A 429 10.51 8.13 -4.93
CA GLU A 429 9.48 7.52 -5.80
C GLU A 429 9.31 8.21 -7.17
N GLY A 430 9.62 9.51 -7.26
CA GLY A 430 9.60 10.26 -8.52
C GLY A 430 10.80 10.02 -9.44
N GLY A 431 11.73 9.14 -9.07
CA GLY A 431 12.94 8.79 -9.83
C GLY A 431 14.13 9.72 -9.61
N THR A 432 13.99 10.78 -8.79
CA THR A 432 15.10 11.67 -8.46
C THR A 432 16.10 11.03 -7.48
N PRO A 433 17.40 11.36 -7.57
CA PRO A 433 18.42 10.89 -6.63
C PRO A 433 18.05 11.17 -5.17
N ALA A 434 18.19 10.17 -4.28
CA ALA A 434 18.10 10.39 -2.84
C ALA A 434 19.43 10.92 -2.31
N ASN A 435 19.53 12.23 -2.13
CA ASN A 435 20.74 12.96 -1.70
C ASN A 435 20.49 13.95 -0.54
N GLY A 436 19.34 13.79 0.12
CA GLY A 436 18.96 14.54 1.31
C GLY A 436 18.64 13.61 2.48
N LEU A 437 19.27 12.43 2.54
CA LEU A 437 19.11 11.53 3.67
C LEU A 437 19.87 12.09 4.88
N ALA A 438 19.30 11.92 6.07
CA ALA A 438 19.98 12.20 7.33
C ALA A 438 21.24 11.31 7.42
N LEU A 439 22.39 11.96 7.41
CA LEU A 439 23.71 11.33 7.44
C LEU A 439 24.04 10.74 8.82
N GLY A 440 24.93 9.75 8.82
CA GLY A 440 25.41 9.09 10.03
C GLY A 440 24.74 7.75 10.27
N THR A 441 24.98 7.20 11.45
CA THR A 441 24.55 5.87 11.85
C THR A 441 23.28 5.94 12.67
N GLY A 442 22.31 5.07 12.35
CA GLY A 442 21.05 4.99 13.08
C GLY A 442 20.32 3.68 12.85
N LEU A 443 19.33 3.41 13.70
CA LEU A 443 18.47 2.25 13.57
C LEU A 443 17.39 2.48 12.51
N ALA A 444 17.21 1.50 11.62
CA ALA A 444 16.11 1.49 10.67
C ALA A 444 15.63 0.05 10.40
N SER A 445 14.36 -0.08 10.02
CA SER A 445 13.83 -1.28 9.38
C SER A 445 13.67 -0.97 7.90
N ILE A 446 14.32 -1.76 7.05
CA ILE A 446 14.30 -1.62 5.60
C ILE A 446 13.81 -2.93 5.00
N GLY A 447 13.00 -2.86 3.94
CA GLY A 447 12.51 -4.03 3.22
C GLY A 447 11.61 -3.66 2.05
N PRO A 448 11.05 -4.65 1.34
CA PRO A 448 10.01 -4.39 0.35
C PRO A 448 8.88 -3.54 0.93
N ARG A 449 8.27 -2.68 0.11
CA ARG A 449 7.18 -1.80 0.55
C ARG A 449 6.10 -2.57 1.33
N GLY A 450 5.74 -2.03 2.50
CA GLY A 450 4.77 -2.64 3.42
C GLY A 450 5.43 -3.47 4.51
N LEU A 451 6.70 -3.88 4.38
CA LEU A 451 7.42 -4.68 5.38
C LEU A 451 6.62 -5.92 5.81
N ARG A 452 6.02 -6.59 4.82
CA ARG A 452 5.04 -7.67 5.00
C ARG A 452 5.70 -9.03 4.95
N TYR A 453 5.24 -9.90 5.83
CA TYR A 453 5.67 -11.30 5.95
C TYR A 453 4.43 -12.16 6.17
N ARG A 454 4.37 -13.37 5.63
CA ARG A 454 3.29 -14.33 5.91
C ARG A 454 3.80 -15.38 6.88
N ILE A 455 3.03 -15.70 7.92
CA ILE A 455 3.34 -16.77 8.86
C ILE A 455 3.17 -18.12 8.13
N THR A 456 4.23 -18.91 8.05
CA THR A 456 4.23 -20.24 7.42
C THR A 456 3.99 -21.33 8.45
N ALA A 457 4.61 -21.21 9.62
CA ALA A 457 4.39 -22.06 10.79
C ALA A 457 4.26 -21.22 12.06
N PHE A 458 3.41 -21.67 12.99
CA PHE A 458 3.10 -20.91 14.21
C PHE A 458 3.22 -21.75 15.48
N GLY A 459 3.85 -21.17 16.49
CA GLY A 459 3.86 -21.63 17.87
C GLY A 459 3.84 -20.44 18.84
N PRO A 460 3.53 -20.66 20.12
CA PRO A 460 3.32 -19.58 21.09
C PRO A 460 4.58 -18.75 21.39
N ALA A 461 5.77 -19.29 21.16
CA ALA A 461 7.05 -18.61 21.40
C ALA A 461 7.94 -18.48 20.16
N ILE A 462 7.55 -19.09 19.04
CA ILE A 462 8.30 -19.06 17.78
C ILE A 462 7.34 -19.18 16.61
N MET A 463 7.58 -18.40 15.57
CA MET A 463 6.90 -18.52 14.28
C MET A 463 7.93 -18.50 13.15
N GLU A 464 7.60 -19.21 12.08
CA GLU A 464 8.31 -19.16 10.81
C GLU A 464 7.53 -18.25 9.86
N VAL A 465 8.24 -17.49 9.04
CA VAL A 465 7.65 -16.54 8.11
C VAL A 465 8.32 -16.59 6.74
N GLU A 466 7.56 -16.27 5.70
CA GLU A 466 8.08 -15.91 4.39
C GLU A 466 7.93 -14.39 4.18
N ARG A 467 8.89 -13.75 3.49
CA ARG A 467 8.77 -12.34 3.12
C ARG A 467 7.86 -12.18 1.90
N LEU A 468 7.06 -11.12 1.88
CA LEU A 468 6.26 -10.76 0.71
C LEU A 468 6.90 -9.58 -0.03
N THR A 469 6.89 -9.66 -1.37
CA THR A 469 7.30 -8.56 -2.24
C THR A 469 6.35 -7.37 -2.10
N SER A 470 6.72 -6.21 -2.67
CA SER A 470 5.84 -5.04 -2.72
C SER A 470 4.52 -5.31 -3.45
N LYS A 471 4.47 -6.31 -4.33
CA LYS A 471 3.27 -6.77 -5.04
C LYS A 471 2.43 -7.78 -4.25
N GLY A 472 2.93 -8.27 -3.10
CA GLY A 472 2.21 -9.21 -2.23
C GLY A 472 2.45 -10.69 -2.52
N SER A 473 3.20 -11.04 -3.58
CA SER A 473 3.67 -12.41 -3.82
C SER A 473 4.78 -12.79 -2.85
N ALA A 474 4.94 -14.10 -2.58
CA ALA A 474 6.08 -14.63 -1.85
C ALA A 474 7.41 -14.23 -2.53
N ASP A 475 8.40 -13.90 -1.71
CA ASP A 475 9.74 -13.54 -2.15
C ASP A 475 10.69 -14.74 -1.98
N GLU A 476 10.76 -15.58 -3.02
CA GLU A 476 11.53 -16.84 -3.00
C GLU A 476 13.05 -16.63 -2.86
N ASN A 477 13.55 -15.43 -3.12
CA ASN A 477 14.97 -15.09 -3.05
C ASN A 477 15.36 -14.42 -1.72
N TRP A 478 14.45 -14.35 -0.76
CA TRP A 478 14.75 -13.76 0.54
C TRP A 478 15.62 -14.72 1.37
N PRO A 479 16.84 -14.33 1.79
CA PRO A 479 17.73 -15.19 2.58
C PRO A 479 17.34 -15.29 4.07
N GLY A 480 16.25 -14.64 4.50
CA GLY A 480 15.85 -14.52 5.89
C GLY A 480 16.41 -13.27 6.60
N PHE A 481 16.01 -13.08 7.85
CA PHE A 481 16.55 -12.08 8.75
C PHE A 481 18.00 -12.40 9.13
N LYS A 482 18.83 -11.37 9.28
CA LYS A 482 20.12 -11.52 9.97
C LYS A 482 19.86 -11.69 11.46
N LEU A 483 20.71 -12.43 12.17
CA LEU A 483 20.56 -12.61 13.61
C LEU A 483 20.48 -11.25 14.32
N LEU A 484 19.36 -11.00 15.01
CA LEU A 484 19.10 -9.78 15.76
C LEU A 484 18.29 -10.10 17.00
N GLU A 485 18.78 -9.71 18.17
CA GLU A 485 18.00 -9.63 19.39
C GLU A 485 17.58 -8.17 19.61
N SER A 486 16.28 -7.92 19.76
CA SER A 486 15.74 -6.57 19.79
C SER A 486 14.64 -6.41 20.83
N VAL A 487 14.76 -5.36 21.64
CA VAL A 487 13.70 -4.86 22.54
C VAL A 487 12.80 -3.83 21.86
N SER A 488 13.14 -3.41 20.64
CA SER A 488 12.43 -2.37 19.87
C SER A 488 11.72 -2.94 18.65
N GLY A 489 11.74 -4.26 18.47
CA GLY A 489 11.03 -4.93 17.38
C GLY A 489 9.52 -4.72 17.51
N VAL A 490 8.85 -4.47 16.39
CA VAL A 490 7.39 -4.30 16.35
C VAL A 490 6.80 -5.29 15.36
N ILE A 491 5.76 -6.01 15.78
CA ILE A 491 5.07 -6.98 14.94
C ILE A 491 3.58 -6.74 15.07
N ASN A 492 2.97 -6.31 13.98
CA ASN A 492 1.55 -6.01 13.88
C ASN A 492 0.92 -6.92 12.83
N LEU A 493 -0.35 -7.25 13.02
CA LEU A 493 -1.16 -7.85 11.97
C LEU A 493 -1.24 -6.87 10.80
N ASP A 494 -0.99 -7.37 9.58
CA ASP A 494 -1.15 -6.53 8.39
C ASP A 494 -2.64 -6.28 8.14
N PRO A 495 -3.05 -5.06 7.76
CA PRO A 495 -4.45 -4.76 7.47
C PRO A 495 -5.07 -5.63 6.38
N SER A 496 -4.28 -6.28 5.50
CA SER A 496 -4.80 -7.20 4.49
C SER A 496 -5.42 -8.49 5.05
N ASN A 497 -5.15 -8.85 6.31
CA ASN A 497 -5.84 -9.96 6.98
C ASN A 497 -7.19 -9.55 7.56
N LEU A 498 -7.36 -8.25 7.79
CA LEU A 498 -8.66 -7.72 8.14
C LEU A 498 -9.44 -7.76 6.83
N GLU A 499 -10.36 -8.71 6.70
CA GLU A 499 -11.32 -8.73 5.60
C GLU A 499 -12.15 -7.43 5.67
N GLY A 500 -11.63 -6.37 5.07
CA GLY A 500 -12.42 -5.29 4.49
C GLY A 500 -13.01 -5.73 3.15
N GLY A 501 -13.50 -6.96 3.09
CA GLY A 501 -14.22 -7.54 1.96
C GLY A 501 -15.72 -7.51 2.27
N TYR A 502 -16.39 -6.47 1.80
CA TYR A 502 -17.83 -6.19 1.95
C TYR A 502 -18.75 -7.41 1.88
N ARG A 503 -19.84 -7.37 2.65
CA ARG A 503 -21.13 -8.01 2.31
C ARG A 503 -22.24 -6.93 2.38
N GLY A 504 -23.50 -7.20 2.08
CA GLY A 504 -24.68 -6.29 2.24
C GLY A 504 -24.59 -4.86 1.71
#